data_AF-A0A972GS28-F1
#
_entry.id   AF-A0A972GS28-F1
#
_cell.length_a   1.000
_cell.length_b   1.000
_cell.length_c   1.000
_cell.angle_alpha   90.00
_cell.angle_beta   90.00
_cell.angle_gamma   90.00
#
_symmetry.space_group_name_H-M   'P 1'
#
loop_
_entity.id
_entity.type
_entity.pdbx_description
1 polymer ?
#
loop_
_entity_poly.entity_id
_entity_poly.type
_entity_poly.pdbx_seq_one_letter_code
_entity_poly.pdbx_strand_id
1 'polypeptide(L)'
;MHAGAPRVYDRASQIPVSGMGPIEPFDDSRVSSLTQTIDVMPTFLDFHGCVLPPHVQGHSLWRAMNGETLRRDGIFGYLVWR
;
A
#
# COMPACT_ATOMS: atom_id res chain seq x y z
N MET A 1 11.86 24.60 -21.91
CA MET A 1 11.88 23.22 -21.40
C MET A 1 10.65 23.05 -20.51
N HIS A 2 9.54 22.52 -21.03
CA HIS A 2 8.40 22.19 -20.17
C HIS A 2 8.78 20.94 -19.37
N ALA A 3 8.82 21.04 -18.05
CA ALA A 3 8.91 19.87 -17.19
C ALA A 3 7.71 18.98 -17.54
N GLY A 4 7.94 17.85 -18.21
CA GLY A 4 6.90 16.90 -18.51
C GLY A 4 6.24 16.47 -17.21
N ALA A 5 4.91 16.37 -17.20
CA ALA A 5 4.17 15.89 -16.03
C ALA A 5 4.84 14.61 -15.49
N PRO A 6 5.05 14.49 -14.17
CA PRO A 6 5.68 13.30 -13.60
C PRO A 6 4.95 12.07 -14.12
N ARG A 7 5.72 11.12 -14.68
CA ARG A 7 5.18 9.87 -15.20
C ARG A 7 4.71 9.05 -14.00
N VAL A 8 3.42 9.13 -13.71
CA VAL A 8 2.80 8.54 -12.52
C VAL A 8 2.96 7.00 -12.49
N TYR A 9 3.23 6.39 -13.64
CA TYR A 9 3.41 4.94 -13.81
C TYR A 9 4.87 4.46 -13.73
N ASP A 10 5.83 5.34 -13.43
CA ASP A 10 7.26 4.99 -13.39
C ASP A 10 7.75 4.67 -11.96
N ARG A 11 9.05 4.34 -11.82
CA ARG A 11 9.72 4.11 -10.53
C ARG A 11 9.52 5.23 -9.49
N ALA A 12 9.18 6.44 -9.92
CA ALA A 12 8.90 7.55 -9.03
C ALA A 12 7.76 7.24 -8.04
N SER A 13 6.79 6.40 -8.43
CA SER A 13 5.68 5.98 -7.57
C SER A 13 5.98 4.71 -6.75
N GLN A 14 7.14 4.08 -6.96
CA GLN A 14 7.58 2.91 -6.19
C GLN A 14 8.33 3.37 -4.94
N ILE A 15 7.56 3.68 -3.89
CA ILE A 15 8.10 4.12 -2.60
C ILE A 15 8.52 2.88 -1.80
N PRO A 16 9.77 2.79 -1.31
CA PRO A 16 10.17 1.71 -0.40
C PRO A 16 9.34 1.73 0.88
N VAL A 17 8.86 0.57 1.30
CA VAL A 17 8.14 0.39 2.56
C VAL A 17 8.77 -0.77 3.35
N SER A 18 8.99 -0.55 4.63
CA SER A 18 9.33 -1.58 5.60
C SER A 18 8.35 -1.50 6.76
N GLY A 19 8.03 -2.65 7.35
CA GLY A 19 7.14 -2.76 8.50
C GLY A 19 7.73 -3.73 9.51
N MET A 20 7.47 -3.49 10.78
CA MET A 20 7.72 -4.41 11.87
C MET A 20 6.43 -4.50 12.66
N GLY A 21 5.94 -5.72 12.88
CA GLY A 21 4.75 -5.97 13.68
C GLY A 21 5.10 -6.64 15.02
N PRO A 22 4.22 -6.56 16.03
CA PRO A 22 4.43 -7.19 17.33
C PRO A 22 4.07 -8.69 17.38
N ILE A 23 3.64 -9.27 16.25
CA ILE A 23 3.16 -10.66 16.16
C ILE A 23 4.31 -11.56 15.69
N GLU A 24 4.94 -12.28 16.62
CA GLU A 24 6.03 -13.21 16.35
C GLU A 24 5.57 -14.54 15.70
N PRO A 25 6.39 -15.17 14.83
CA PRO A 25 7.62 -14.66 14.25
C PRO A 25 7.37 -13.96 12.91
N PHE A 26 7.83 -12.70 12.80
CA PHE A 26 8.07 -12.09 11.49
C PHE A 26 9.42 -12.60 11.01
N ASP A 27 9.42 -13.41 9.94
CA ASP A 27 10.67 -13.63 9.23
C ASP A 27 11.07 -12.33 8.54
N ASP A 28 12.37 -12.15 8.26
CA ASP A 28 12.90 -10.99 7.55
C ASP A 28 12.53 -11.05 6.05
N SER A 29 11.33 -11.54 5.72
CA SER A 29 10.91 -11.85 4.36
C SER A 29 10.52 -10.61 3.58
N ARG A 30 10.80 -10.71 2.29
CA ARG A 30 10.35 -9.76 1.31
C ARG A 30 8.95 -10.12 0.85
N VAL A 31 7.99 -9.24 1.12
CA VAL A 31 6.65 -9.31 0.53
C VAL A 31 6.68 -8.85 -0.92
N SER A 32 6.17 -9.68 -1.84
CA SER A 32 6.11 -9.40 -3.29
C SER A 32 4.72 -8.94 -3.78
N SER A 33 3.72 -8.95 -2.89
CA SER A 33 2.35 -8.50 -3.18
C SER A 33 2.35 -7.03 -3.60
N LEU A 34 1.49 -6.66 -4.57
CA LEU A 34 1.32 -5.27 -4.99
C LEU A 34 0.62 -4.47 -3.87
N THR A 35 1.36 -3.57 -3.24
CA THR A 35 0.89 -2.70 -2.15
C THR A 35 0.91 -1.23 -2.58
N GLN A 36 0.12 -0.41 -1.90
CA GLN A 36 -0.01 1.02 -2.18
C GLN A 36 -0.17 1.82 -0.88
N THR A 37 0.10 3.13 -0.92
CA THR A 37 0.00 4.00 0.27
C THR A 37 -1.40 3.98 0.91
N ILE A 38 -2.46 3.74 0.13
CA ILE A 38 -3.84 3.63 0.64
C ILE A 38 -4.06 2.41 1.56
N ASP A 39 -3.11 1.48 1.60
CA ASP A 39 -3.14 0.27 2.42
C ASP A 39 -2.71 0.53 3.86
N VAL A 40 -2.01 1.64 4.10
CA VAL A 40 -1.52 2.00 5.42
C VAL A 40 -2.68 2.21 6.41
N MET A 41 -3.70 2.97 6.02
CA MET A 41 -4.86 3.23 6.88
C MET A 41 -5.62 1.95 7.29
N PRO A 42 -6.07 1.07 6.37
CA PRO A 42 -6.78 -0.14 6.77
C PRO A 42 -5.91 -1.10 7.56
N THR A 43 -4.59 -1.09 7.40
CA THR A 43 -3.66 -1.90 8.22
C THR A 43 -3.72 -1.52 9.70
N PHE A 44 -3.74 -0.21 10.00
CA PHE A 44 -3.84 0.26 11.38
C PHE A 44 -5.22 0.00 11.98
N LEU A 45 -6.29 0.22 11.20
CA LEU A 45 -7.64 -0.05 11.69
C LEU A 45 -7.83 -1.54 12.01
N ASP A 46 -7.36 -2.42 11.12
CA ASP A 46 -7.36 -3.87 11.32
C ASP A 46 -6.54 -4.28 12.56
N PHE A 47 -5.33 -3.74 12.71
CA PHE A 47 -4.48 -3.99 13.88
C PHE A 47 -5.16 -3.63 15.22
N HIS A 48 -5.92 -2.53 15.23
CA HIS A 48 -6.64 -2.06 16.42
C HIS A 48 -8.06 -2.65 16.56
N GLY A 49 -8.47 -3.57 15.69
CA GLY A 49 -9.82 -4.15 15.71
C GLY A 49 -10.95 -3.16 15.41
N CYS A 50 -10.64 -2.08 14.68
CA CYS A 50 -11.61 -1.06 14.30
C CYS A 50 -12.43 -1.49 13.07
N VAL A 51 -13.67 -1.01 12.97
CA VAL A 51 -14.52 -1.26 11.79
C VAL A 51 -13.99 -0.48 10.59
N LEU A 52 -13.76 -1.18 9.47
CA LEU A 52 -13.41 -0.56 8.20
C LEU A 52 -14.62 0.13 7.56
N PRO A 53 -14.53 1.41 7.16
CA PRO A 53 -15.57 2.05 6.39
C PRO A 53 -15.81 1.35 5.04
N PRO A 54 -17.06 1.31 4.53
CA PRO A 54 -17.42 0.50 3.36
C PRO A 54 -16.80 0.97 2.03
N HIS A 55 -16.28 2.19 1.98
CA HIS A 55 -15.70 2.80 0.78
C HIS A 55 -14.17 2.73 0.74
N VAL A 56 -13.54 2.06 1.71
CA VAL A 56 -12.08 1.88 1.73
C VAL A 56 -11.68 0.96 0.58
N GLN A 57 -10.81 1.47 -0.31
CA GLN A 57 -10.26 0.71 -1.42
C GLN A 57 -8.93 0.01 -1.06
N GLY A 58 -8.27 0.45 0.02
CA GLY A 58 -7.05 -0.18 0.49
C GLY A 58 -7.32 -1.52 1.16
N HIS A 59 -6.26 -2.33 1.29
CA HIS A 59 -6.29 -3.61 2.00
C HIS A 59 -5.23 -3.61 3.10
N SER A 60 -5.54 -4.25 4.23
CA SER A 60 -4.58 -4.43 5.32
C SER A 60 -3.32 -5.17 4.83
N LEU A 61 -2.14 -4.63 5.17
CA LEU A 61 -0.84 -5.20 4.82
C LEU A 61 -0.52 -6.48 5.61
N TRP A 62 -1.19 -6.72 6.74
CA TRP A 62 -1.09 -7.98 7.49
C TRP A 62 -1.42 -9.19 6.60
N ARG A 63 -2.40 -9.04 5.71
CA ARG A 63 -2.77 -10.07 4.75
C ARG A 63 -1.64 -10.36 3.75
N ALA A 64 -0.97 -9.32 3.26
CA ALA A 64 0.18 -9.49 2.35
C ALA A 64 1.37 -10.17 3.05
N MET A 65 1.63 -9.82 4.31
CA MET A 65 2.65 -10.46 5.14
C MET A 65 2.33 -11.94 5.39
N ASN A 66 1.05 -12.32 5.44
CA ASN A 66 0.60 -13.72 5.50
C ASN A 66 0.60 -14.44 4.13
N GLY A 67 1.21 -13.84 3.09
CA GLY A 67 1.34 -14.44 1.77
C GLY A 67 0.15 -14.19 0.82
N GLU A 68 -0.82 -13.37 1.20
CA GLU A 68 -1.96 -13.06 0.32
C GLU A 68 -1.59 -12.06 -0.79
N THR A 69 -2.11 -12.31 -1.99
CA THR A 69 -2.10 -11.31 -3.08
C THR A 69 -3.24 -10.33 -2.84
N LEU A 70 -2.92 -9.05 -2.57
CA LEU A 70 -3.94 -8.04 -2.24
C LEU A 70 -4.71 -7.55 -3.47
N ARG A 71 -4.01 -7.33 -4.59
CA ARG A 71 -4.56 -6.87 -5.87
C ARG A 71 -3.62 -7.21 -7.02
N ARG A 72 -4.16 -7.11 -8.25
CA ARG A 72 -3.40 -7.27 -9.49
C ARG A 72 -3.09 -5.93 -10.17
N ASP A 73 -3.93 -4.92 -9.91
CA ASP A 73 -3.87 -3.61 -10.54
C ASP A 73 -3.62 -2.52 -9.49
N GLY A 74 -2.86 -1.49 -9.88
CA GLY A 74 -2.56 -0.34 -9.04
C GLY A 74 -3.38 0.89 -9.42
N ILE A 75 -3.89 1.61 -8.43
CA ILE A 75 -4.59 2.89 -8.63
C ILE A 75 -3.59 4.05 -8.55
N PHE A 76 -3.57 4.91 -9.56
CA PHE A 76 -2.67 6.07 -9.62
C PHE A 76 -3.48 7.34 -9.80
N GLY A 77 -3.19 8.37 -8.99
CA GLY A 77 -3.80 9.69 -9.10
C GLY A 77 -2.73 10.75 -9.35
N TYR A 78 -3.08 11.77 -10.12
CA TYR A 78 -2.26 12.98 -10.25
C TYR A 78 -3.14 14.20 -10.04
N LEU A 79 -2.63 15.16 -9.28
CA LEU A 79 -3.29 16.43 -9.06
C LEU A 79 -2.85 17.38 -10.18
N VAL A 80 -3.80 17.85 -10.98
CA VAL A 80 -3.55 18.93 -11.93
C VAL A 80 -4.04 20.22 -11.30
N TRP A 81 -3.12 21.13 -11.02
CA TRP A 81 -3.47 22.51 -10.75
C TRP A 81 -3.70 23.21 -12.09
N ARG A 82 -4.90 23.78 -12.28
CA ARG A 82 -5.20 24.72 -13.35
C ARG A 82 -5.37 26.11 -12.77
#